data_AF-A0A836FPB4-F1
#
_entry.id   AF-A0A836FPB4-F1
#
_cell.length_a   1.000
_cell.length_b   1.000
_cell.length_c   1.000
_cell.angle_alpha   90.00
_cell.angle_beta   90.00
_cell.angle_gamma   90.00
#
_symmetry.space_group_name_H-M   'P 1'
#
loop_
_entity.id
_entity.type
_entity.pdbx_description
1 polymer ?
#
loop_
_entity_poly.entity_id
_entity_poly.type
_entity_poly.pdbx_seq_one_letter_code
_entity_poly.pdbx_strand_id
1 'polypeptide(L)'
;MEVLIKAVCTINPVYMVASAVAQQMLAMAWFDCIVRQIDRYYVAADKGVRRVEHAITRYPGIVISATTFICALLRSGIVLTLVSMGKCSTLYQYQSAAMVAVVIGMMRIHRTFSCHRPIQIFVTETGYEMAAAMTAAVVCYYMKKYNF
;
A
#
# COMPACT_ATOMS: atom_id res chain seq x y z
N MET A 1 24.13 2.20 11.33
CA MET A 1 23.12 1.20 11.74
C MET A 1 22.46 1.51 13.08
N GLU A 2 23.20 1.98 14.09
CA GLU A 2 22.66 2.24 15.44
C GLU A 2 21.48 3.24 15.49
N VAL A 3 21.49 4.27 14.64
CA VAL A 3 20.40 5.26 14.56
C VAL A 3 19.10 4.65 14.02
N LEU A 4 19.19 3.75 13.04
CA LEU A 4 18.05 3.03 12.48
C LEU A 4 17.45 2.06 13.50
N ILE A 5 18.30 1.31 14.22
CA ILE A 5 17.86 0.36 15.24
C ILE A 5 17.19 1.10 16.41
N LYS A 6 17.77 2.20 16.89
CA LYS A 6 17.15 3.04 17.92
C LYS A 6 15.82 3.65 17.45
N ALA A 7 15.75 4.12 16.19
CA ALA A 7 14.52 4.64 15.63
C ALA A 7 13.42 3.56 15.56
N VAL A 8 13.75 2.34 15.14
CA VAL A 8 12.82 1.20 15.10
C VAL A 8 12.36 0.81 16.51
N CYS A 9 13.25 0.80 17.50
CA CYS A 9 12.89 0.49 18.89
C CYS A 9 11.99 1.54 19.55
N THR A 10 11.97 2.79 19.06
CA THR A 10 11.07 3.84 19.56
C THR A 10 9.70 3.86 18.89
N ILE A 11 9.46 3.00 17.89
CA ILE A 11 8.18 2.94 17.19
C ILE A 11 7.15 2.20 18.04
N ASN A 12 6.04 2.86 18.35
CA ASN A 12 4.91 2.23 19.02
C ASN A 12 4.26 1.22 18.06
N PRO A 13 4.24 -0.09 18.38
CA PRO A 13 3.67 -1.11 17.50
C PRO A 13 2.17 -0.90 17.25
N VAL A 14 1.47 -0.22 18.16
CA VAL A 14 0.05 0.12 18.02
C VAL A 14 -0.18 1.02 16.80
N TYR A 15 0.72 1.97 16.53
CA TYR A 15 0.63 2.85 15.36
C TYR A 15 0.76 2.06 14.06
N MET A 16 1.69 1.10 14.03
CA MET A 16 1.89 0.25 12.85
C MET A 16 0.68 -0.65 12.58
N VAL A 17 0.07 -1.22 13.62
CA VAL A 17 -1.11 -2.07 13.45
C VAL A 17 -2.32 -1.25 13.02
N ALA A 18 -2.56 -0.10 13.65
CA ALA A 18 -3.68 0.79 13.30
C ALA A 18 -3.58 1.29 11.85
N SER A 19 -2.38 1.72 11.42
CA SER A 19 -2.16 2.14 10.04
C SER A 19 -2.28 0.98 9.06
N ALA A 20 -1.80 -0.22 9.41
CA ALA A 20 -1.94 -1.40 8.56
C ALA A 20 -3.40 -1.83 8.38
N VAL A 21 -4.23 -1.76 9.43
CA VAL A 21 -5.66 -2.03 9.33
C VAL A 21 -6.35 -1.02 8.40
N ALA A 22 -6.05 0.27 8.55
CA ALA A 22 -6.60 1.30 7.66
C ALA A 22 -6.18 1.11 6.20
N GLN A 23 -4.92 0.73 5.96
CA GLN A 23 -4.42 0.39 4.63
C GLN A 23 -5.09 -0.87 4.06
N GLN A 24 -5.36 -1.88 4.89
CA GLN A 24 -6.05 -3.10 4.47
C GLN A 24 -7.51 -2.83 4.07
N MET A 25 -8.22 -1.98 4.81
CA MET A 25 -9.58 -1.54 4.44
C MET A 25 -9.56 -0.76 3.12
N LEU A 26 -8.56 0.11 2.92
CA LEU A 26 -8.37 0.81 1.66
C LEU A 26 -8.05 -0.16 0.52
N ALA A 27 -7.26 -1.21 0.76
CA ALA A 27 -7.00 -2.26 -0.22
C ALA A 27 -8.28 -2.98 -0.64
N MET A 28 -9.10 -3.38 0.31
CA MET A 28 -10.40 -4.01 0.02
C MET A 28 -11.26 -3.09 -0.85
N ALA A 29 -11.43 -1.82 -0.45
CA ALA A 29 -12.21 -0.85 -1.21
C ALA A 29 -11.62 -0.58 -2.62
N TRP A 30 -10.30 -0.42 -2.72
CA TRP A 30 -9.61 -0.12 -3.98
C TRP A 30 -9.72 -1.27 -4.97
N PHE A 31 -9.42 -2.49 -4.53
CA PHE A 31 -9.43 -3.65 -5.41
C PHE A 31 -10.84 -4.16 -5.71
N ASP A 32 -11.78 -4.10 -4.76
CA ASP A 32 -13.14 -4.61 -4.98
C ASP A 32 -14.07 -3.62 -5.68
N CYS A 33 -13.85 -2.31 -5.55
CA CYS A 33 -14.62 -1.30 -6.28
C CYS A 33 -13.91 -0.85 -7.55
N ILE A 34 -12.72 -0.26 -7.43
CA ILE A 34 -12.08 0.47 -8.54
C ILE A 34 -11.50 -0.50 -9.57
N VAL A 35 -10.60 -1.39 -9.14
CA VAL A 35 -9.95 -2.34 -10.06
C VAL A 35 -10.96 -3.31 -10.65
N ARG A 36 -11.92 -3.79 -9.85
CA ARG A 36 -12.99 -4.68 -10.34
C ARG A 36 -13.90 -4.01 -11.37
N GLN A 37 -14.22 -2.72 -11.23
CA GLN A 37 -15.01 -1.99 -12.23
C GLN A 37 -14.23 -1.80 -13.52
N ILE A 38 -12.95 -1.44 -13.43
CA ILE A 38 -12.04 -1.30 -14.57
C ILE A 38 -11.96 -2.65 -15.31
N ASP A 39 -11.66 -3.74 -14.61
CA ASP A 39 -11.57 -5.07 -15.21
C ASP A 39 -12.87 -5.48 -15.90
N ARG A 40 -14.03 -5.25 -15.29
CA ARG A 40 -15.33 -5.56 -15.92
C ARG A 40 -15.57 -4.77 -17.19
N TYR A 41 -15.18 -3.49 -17.22
CA TYR A 41 -15.34 -2.63 -18.39
C TYR A 41 -14.46 -3.12 -19.56
N TYR A 42 -13.20 -3.46 -19.29
CA TYR A 42 -12.27 -3.90 -20.33
C TYR A 42 -12.47 -5.36 -20.75
N VAL A 43 -12.82 -6.27 -19.83
CA VAL A 43 -13.21 -7.65 -20.18
C VAL A 43 -14.49 -7.67 -21.03
N ALA A 44 -15.41 -6.71 -20.84
CA ALA A 44 -16.56 -6.56 -21.72
C ALA A 44 -16.17 -6.12 -23.14
N ALA A 45 -15.10 -5.34 -23.29
CA ALA A 45 -14.54 -4.94 -24.57
C ALA A 45 -13.74 -6.06 -25.27
N ASP A 46 -13.07 -6.93 -24.50
CA ASP A 46 -12.18 -8.00 -25.00
C ASP A 46 -12.85 -9.37 -25.18
N LYS A 47 -14.19 -9.46 -25.19
CA LYS A 47 -14.96 -10.72 -25.35
C LYS A 47 -14.58 -11.57 -26.58
N GLY A 48 -13.82 -11.03 -27.54
CA GLY A 48 -13.29 -11.77 -28.69
C GLY A 48 -12.06 -12.66 -28.42
N VAL A 49 -11.35 -12.52 -27.30
CA VAL A 49 -10.03 -13.15 -27.07
C VAL A 49 -10.06 -14.10 -25.87
N ARG A 50 -10.99 -15.06 -25.87
CA ARG A 50 -11.23 -16.05 -24.79
C ARG A 50 -10.08 -17.04 -24.48
N ARG A 51 -8.92 -16.96 -25.13
CA ARG A 51 -7.85 -17.98 -24.99
C ARG A 51 -6.83 -17.72 -23.88
N VAL A 52 -6.84 -16.56 -23.22
CA VAL A 52 -5.77 -16.19 -22.25
C VAL A 52 -6.18 -16.36 -20.78
N GLU A 53 -7.47 -16.60 -20.48
CA GLU A 53 -7.96 -16.79 -19.10
C GLU A 53 -7.34 -18.00 -18.37
N HIS A 54 -6.80 -18.99 -19.09
CA HIS A 54 -6.20 -20.19 -18.51
C HIS A 54 -4.71 -20.07 -18.14
N ALA A 55 -4.05 -18.96 -18.46
CA ALA A 55 -2.65 -18.72 -18.07
C ALA A 55 -2.50 -17.89 -16.79
N ILE A 56 -3.62 -17.54 -16.13
CA ILE A 56 -3.61 -16.66 -14.97
C ILE A 56 -3.59 -17.52 -13.71
N THR A 57 -2.43 -17.60 -13.07
CA THR A 57 -2.27 -18.16 -11.73
C THR A 57 -3.01 -17.27 -10.73
N ARG A 58 -4.22 -17.67 -10.35
CA ARG A 58 -4.97 -17.01 -9.28
C ARG A 58 -4.47 -17.51 -7.93
N TYR A 59 -3.69 -16.68 -7.24
CA TYR A 59 -3.37 -16.94 -5.84
C TYR A 59 -4.64 -16.90 -4.98
N PRO A 60 -4.76 -17.76 -3.97
CA PRO A 60 -5.91 -17.73 -3.07
C PRO A 60 -5.99 -16.38 -2.37
N GLY A 61 -7.21 -15.86 -2.21
CA GLY A 61 -7.45 -14.51 -1.67
C GLY A 61 -6.84 -14.29 -0.28
N ILE A 62 -6.73 -15.35 0.53
CA ILE A 62 -6.08 -15.34 1.84
C ILE A 62 -4.60 -14.98 1.72
N VAL A 63 -3.87 -15.61 0.79
CA VAL A 63 -2.43 -15.33 0.57
C VAL A 63 -2.22 -13.90 0.10
N ILE A 64 -3.08 -13.40 -0.79
CA ILE A 64 -3.04 -12.00 -1.25
C ILE A 64 -3.31 -11.05 -0.07
N SER A 65 -4.31 -11.32 0.76
CA SER A 65 -4.62 -10.48 1.91
C SER A 65 -3.53 -10.48 2.99
N ALA A 66 -2.86 -11.62 3.19
CA ALA A 66 -1.75 -11.72 4.12
C ALA A 66 -0.53 -10.95 3.61
N THR A 67 -0.19 -11.08 2.33
CA THR A 67 0.92 -10.33 1.73
C THR A 67 0.63 -8.83 1.66
N THR A 68 -0.62 -8.42 1.41
CA THR A 68 -1.01 -7.00 1.47
C THR A 68 -0.84 -6.43 2.87
N PHE A 69 -1.23 -7.19 3.90
CA PHE A 69 -1.10 -6.77 5.28
C PHE A 69 0.38 -6.67 5.73
N ILE A 70 1.22 -7.62 5.32
CA ILE A 70 2.67 -7.56 5.57
C ILE A 70 3.28 -6.34 4.89
N CYS A 71 2.90 -6.06 3.63
CA CYS A 71 3.37 -4.86 2.93
C CYS A 71 2.90 -3.57 3.62
N ALA A 72 1.68 -3.56 4.15
CA ALA A 72 1.12 -2.44 4.91
C ALA A 72 1.92 -2.16 6.20
N LEU A 73 2.25 -3.20 6.96
CA LEU A 73 3.11 -3.09 8.15
C LEU A 73 4.49 -2.55 7.81
N LEU A 74 5.14 -3.10 6.78
CA LEU A 74 6.47 -2.67 6.37
C LEU A 74 6.49 -1.22 5.87
N ARG A 75 5.49 -0.82 5.06
CA ARG A 75 5.34 0.58 4.61
C ARG A 75 5.14 1.53 5.80
N SER A 76 4.29 1.15 6.74
CA SER A 76 4.06 1.93 7.97
C SER A 76 5.32 2.06 8.81
N GLY A 77 6.09 0.99 8.95
CA GLY A 77 7.40 0.99 9.60
C GLY A 77 8.38 1.95 8.95
N ILE A 78 8.48 1.95 7.62
CA ILE A 78 9.36 2.86 6.87
C ILE A 78 8.94 4.32 7.03
N VAL A 79 7.64 4.61 6.96
CA VAL A 79 7.15 5.99 7.17
C VAL A 79 7.50 6.46 8.58
N LEU A 80 7.32 5.61 9.59
CA LEU A 80 7.63 5.94 10.98
C LEU A 80 9.14 6.09 11.23
N THR A 81 9.99 5.28 10.61
CA THR A 81 11.46 5.45 10.71
C THR A 81 11.91 6.75 10.05
N LEU A 82 11.42 7.08 8.85
CA LEU A 82 11.73 8.33 8.16
C LEU A 82 11.29 9.56 8.98
N VAL A 83 10.07 9.51 9.53
CA VAL A 83 9.53 10.56 10.40
C VAL A 83 10.36 10.72 11.68
N SER A 84 10.78 9.61 12.30
CA SER A 84 11.59 9.64 13.52
C SER A 84 13.00 10.20 13.25
N MET A 85 13.61 9.82 12.12
CA MET A 85 14.92 10.35 11.71
C MET A 85 14.85 11.84 11.35
N GLY A 86 13.79 12.26 10.67
CA GLY A 86 13.56 13.65 10.26
C GLY A 86 13.01 14.56 11.36
N LYS A 87 12.76 14.06 12.57
CA LYS A 87 12.10 14.78 13.68
C LYS A 87 10.83 15.51 13.23
N CYS A 88 10.02 14.85 12.40
CA CYS A 88 8.87 15.49 11.77
C CYS A 88 7.75 15.76 12.79
N SER A 89 7.17 16.97 12.73
CA SER A 89 6.12 17.45 13.65
C SER A 89 4.83 17.87 12.95
N THR A 90 4.88 18.16 11.64
CA THR A 90 3.71 18.63 10.87
C THR A 90 3.15 17.54 9.95
N LEU A 91 1.85 17.60 9.65
CA LEU A 91 1.18 16.67 8.74
C LEU A 91 1.87 16.64 7.36
N TYR A 92 2.27 17.80 6.86
CA TYR A 92 2.95 17.92 5.57
C TYR A 92 4.27 17.13 5.52
N GLN A 93 5.03 17.12 6.63
CA GLN A 93 6.27 16.34 6.72
C GLN A 93 6.03 14.83 6.77
N TYR A 94 4.91 14.39 7.38
CA TYR A 94 4.50 12.99 7.35
C TYR A 94 4.11 12.55 5.94
N GLN A 95 3.38 13.40 5.22
CA GLN A 95 3.00 13.16 3.83
C GLN A 95 4.21 13.14 2.90
N SER A 96 5.18 14.05 3.08
CA SER A 96 6.41 14.04 2.29
C SER A 96 7.27 12.80 2.57
N ALA A 97 7.38 12.36 3.83
CA ALA A 97 8.05 11.11 4.18
C ALA A 97 7.38 9.89 3.54
N ALA A 98 6.04 9.86 3.51
CA ALA A 98 5.29 8.83 2.80
C ALA A 98 5.53 8.85 1.28
N MET A 99 5.59 10.03 0.66
CA MET A 99 5.93 10.15 -0.76
C MET A 99 7.34 9.65 -1.07
N VAL A 100 8.31 9.93 -0.20
CA VAL A 100 9.67 9.39 -0.33
C VAL A 100 9.65 7.86 -0.28
N ALA A 101 8.87 7.26 0.63
CA ALA A 101 8.72 5.81 0.70
C ALA A 101 8.10 5.21 -0.58
N VAL A 102 7.17 5.92 -1.22
CA VAL A 102 6.57 5.51 -2.51
C VAL A 102 7.58 5.63 -3.66
N VAL A 103 8.36 6.71 -3.73
CA VAL A 103 9.38 6.93 -4.78
C VAL A 103 10.48 5.88 -4.74
N ILE A 104 10.87 5.43 -3.54
CA ILE A 104 11.87 4.37 -3.35
C ILE A 104 11.31 2.98 -3.79
N GLY A 105 10.02 2.90 -4.13
CA GLY A 105 9.43 1.73 -4.80
C GLY A 105 9.33 0.50 -3.92
N MET A 106 9.31 0.69 -2.60
CA MET A 106 9.67 -0.36 -1.64
C MET A 106 8.77 -1.60 -1.67
N MET A 107 7.47 -1.48 -1.96
CA MET A 107 6.56 -2.64 -2.00
C MET A 107 5.49 -2.41 -3.05
N ARG A 108 5.32 -3.34 -3.99
CA ARG A 108 4.19 -3.36 -4.91
C ARG A 108 3.41 -4.63 -4.66
N ILE A 109 2.13 -4.50 -4.34
CA ILE A 109 1.21 -5.64 -4.30
C ILE A 109 0.86 -5.98 -5.76
N HIS A 110 1.58 -6.94 -6.32
CA HIS A 110 1.28 -7.47 -7.65
C HIS A 110 0.24 -8.59 -7.52
N ARG A 111 -1.00 -8.33 -7.99
CA ARG A 111 -2.08 -9.32 -7.96
C ARG A 111 -2.10 -10.20 -9.22
N THR A 112 -1.58 -9.73 -10.35
CA THR A 112 -1.65 -10.43 -11.65
C THR A 112 -0.54 -9.95 -12.60
N PHE A 113 0.44 -10.81 -12.91
CA PHE A 113 1.50 -10.52 -13.91
C PHE A 113 1.03 -10.78 -15.36
N SER A 114 -0.03 -11.56 -15.51
CA SER A 114 -0.47 -12.08 -16.80
C SER A 114 -1.77 -11.38 -17.21
N CYS A 115 -1.71 -10.58 -18.28
CA CYS A 115 -2.83 -10.06 -19.10
C CYS A 115 -3.34 -8.63 -18.90
N HIS A 116 -2.80 -7.80 -17.99
CA HIS A 116 -3.17 -6.39 -17.95
C HIS A 116 -2.24 -5.54 -18.84
N ARG A 117 -2.78 -4.49 -19.47
CA ARG A 117 -1.96 -3.55 -20.26
C ARG A 117 -0.99 -2.82 -19.31
N PRO A 118 0.31 -2.68 -19.66
CA PRO A 118 1.35 -2.24 -18.72
C PRO A 118 1.07 -0.87 -18.08
N ILE A 119 0.38 0.03 -18.79
CA ILE A 119 0.01 1.35 -18.27
C ILE A 119 -1.08 1.25 -17.19
N GLN A 120 -2.06 0.34 -17.35
CA GLN A 120 -3.14 0.19 -16.39
C GLN A 120 -2.63 -0.41 -15.08
N ILE A 121 -1.80 -1.46 -15.15
CA ILE A 121 -1.11 -2.04 -13.99
C ILE A 121 -0.35 -0.93 -13.26
N PHE A 122 0.43 -0.15 -14.02
CA PHE A 122 1.23 0.91 -13.45
C PHE A 122 0.36 1.96 -12.74
N VAL A 123 -0.75 2.41 -13.33
CA VAL A 123 -1.64 3.41 -12.73
C VAL A 123 -2.39 2.84 -11.52
N THR A 124 -2.93 1.63 -11.61
CA THR A 124 -3.70 1.04 -10.50
C THR A 124 -2.83 0.68 -9.31
N GLU A 125 -1.61 0.19 -9.55
CA GLU A 125 -0.68 -0.16 -8.48
C GLU A 125 0.02 1.06 -7.90
N THR A 126 0.52 1.98 -8.73
CA THR A 126 1.17 3.21 -8.24
C THR A 126 0.16 4.11 -7.53
N GLY A 127 -1.08 4.18 -8.05
CA GLY A 127 -2.18 4.90 -7.41
C GLY A 127 -2.55 4.30 -6.06
N TYR A 128 -2.64 2.97 -5.97
CA TYR A 128 -2.86 2.29 -4.70
C TYR A 128 -1.71 2.54 -3.72
N GLU A 129 -0.45 2.42 -4.15
CA GLU A 129 0.72 2.64 -3.31
C GLU A 129 0.76 4.07 -2.75
N MET A 130 0.47 5.06 -3.59
CA MET A 130 0.36 6.46 -3.17
C MET A 130 -0.76 6.66 -2.15
N ALA A 131 -1.96 6.13 -2.44
CA ALA A 131 -3.09 6.23 -1.54
C ALA A 131 -2.78 5.58 -0.19
N ALA A 132 -2.27 4.34 -0.19
CA ALA A 132 -1.93 3.60 1.01
C ALA A 132 -0.84 4.29 1.84
N ALA A 133 0.20 4.85 1.21
CA ALA A 133 1.24 5.60 1.89
C ALA A 133 0.69 6.87 2.56
N MET A 134 -0.21 7.58 1.87
CA MET A 134 -0.91 8.74 2.42
C MET A 134 -1.79 8.36 3.61
N THR A 135 -2.54 7.26 3.54
CA THR A 135 -3.35 6.79 4.68
C THR A 135 -2.47 6.47 5.88
N ALA A 136 -1.32 5.82 5.68
CA ALA A 136 -0.38 5.57 6.78
C ALA A 136 0.16 6.86 7.38
N ALA A 137 0.55 7.85 6.56
CA ALA A 137 1.00 9.15 7.07
C ALA A 137 -0.06 9.84 7.92
N VAL A 138 -1.31 9.85 7.45
CA VAL A 138 -2.44 10.48 8.13
C VAL A 138 -2.74 9.77 9.46
N VAL A 139 -2.87 8.44 9.45
CA VAL A 139 -3.17 7.65 10.64
C VAL A 139 -2.05 7.77 11.67
N CYS A 140 -0.79 7.65 11.27
CA CYS A 140 0.35 7.80 12.16
C CYS A 140 0.44 9.21 12.77
N TYR A 141 0.13 10.26 12.00
CA TYR A 141 0.09 11.63 12.51
C TYR A 141 -1.00 11.82 13.56
N TYR A 142 -2.23 11.37 13.27
CA TYR A 142 -3.34 11.51 14.21
C TYR A 142 -3.12 10.70 15.49
N MET A 143 -2.63 9.48 15.38
CA MET A 143 -2.31 8.64 16.55
C MET A 143 -1.27 9.33 17.46
N LYS A 144 -0.22 9.92 16.87
CA LYS A 144 0.78 10.71 17.62
C LYS A 144 0.18 11.99 18.22
N LYS A 145 -0.69 12.68 17.50
CA LYS A 145 -1.34 13.93 17.98
C LYS A 145 -2.24 13.68 19.19
N TYR A 146 -2.92 12.54 19.23
CA TYR A 146 -3.84 12.19 20.31
C TYR A 146 -3.19 11.38 21.45
N ASN A 147 -1.88 11.16 21.44
CA ASN A 147 -1.13 10.40 22.46
C ASN A 147 -1.74 9.02 22.78
N PHE A 148 -2.27 8.33 21.77
CA PHE A 148 -2.65 6.92 21.90
C PHE A 148 -1.42 6.01 21.96
#